data_AF-A0A543GBD6-F1
#
_entry.id   AF-A0A543GBD6-F1
#
_cell.length_a   1.000
_cell.length_b   1.000
_cell.length_c   1.000
_cell.angle_alpha   90.00
_cell.angle_beta   90.00
_cell.angle_gamma   90.00
#
_symmetry.space_group_name_H-M   'P 1'
#
loop_
_entity.id
_entity.type
_entity.pdbx_description
1 polymer ?
#
loop_
_entity_poly.entity_id
_entity_poly.type
_entity_poly.pdbx_seq_one_letter_code
_entity_poly.pdbx_strand_id
1 'polypeptide(L)'
;MSRAELEGLVTRLLESMCRMMWGFAPRMIPHVVRNLGPGRSVTWFAANMPRLLWTMQVLGPLRTHLAAVAISLHNGCTYCAYGHAFALELIYLRDRGRLFPVDARTLAGWHDVPVRELGQRLRRVLQEAGLHAETLWVDRTLALAADLTRPVDVDEARIAHLVRMLGRMNQIAVEAGVEPDEAQNPINKDRALKERYAELRAVTG
;
A
#
# COMPACT_ATOMS: atom_id res chain seq x y z
N MET A 1 18.42 -13.12 27.04
CA MET A 1 18.29 -12.16 25.93
C MET A 1 17.58 -10.93 26.44
N SER A 2 18.21 -9.76 26.34
CA SER A 2 17.62 -8.47 26.72
C SER A 2 16.48 -8.09 25.77
N ARG A 3 15.64 -7.13 26.19
CA ARG A 3 14.56 -6.61 25.34
C ARG A 3 15.09 -6.02 24.03
N ALA A 4 16.20 -5.27 24.09
CA ALA A 4 16.83 -4.68 22.92
C ALA A 4 17.40 -5.74 21.96
N GLU A 5 18.00 -6.80 22.49
CA GLU A 5 18.47 -7.94 21.69
C GLU A 5 17.30 -8.64 20.97
N LEU A 6 16.18 -8.84 21.68
CA LEU A 6 14.98 -9.45 21.11
C LEU A 6 14.34 -8.56 20.03
N GLU A 7 14.26 -7.25 20.26
CA GLU A 7 13.77 -6.29 19.26
C GLU A 7 14.64 -6.31 17.99
N GLY A 8 15.97 -6.33 18.15
CA GLY A 8 16.90 -6.45 17.02
C GLY A 8 16.75 -7.76 16.25
N LEU A 9 16.58 -8.88 16.97
CA LEU A 9 16.37 -10.20 16.36
C LEU A 9 15.06 -10.25 15.55
N VAL A 10 13.96 -9.81 16.14
CA VAL A 10 12.64 -9.81 15.47
C VAL A 10 12.63 -8.85 14.28
N THR A 11 13.27 -7.69 14.40
CA THR A 11 13.41 -6.74 13.28
C THR A 11 14.09 -7.42 12.08
N ARG A 12 15.25 -8.07 12.29
CA ARG A 12 15.97 -8.78 11.22
C ARG A 12 15.15 -9.92 10.61
N LEU A 13 14.40 -10.65 11.44
CA LEU A 13 13.51 -11.72 10.98
C LEU A 13 12.43 -11.16 10.03
N LEU A 14 11.72 -10.11 10.45
CA LEU A 14 10.66 -9.50 9.66
C LEU A 14 11.19 -8.81 8.40
N GLU A 15 12.34 -8.15 8.48
CA GLU A 15 13.01 -7.59 7.31
C GLU A 15 13.42 -8.66 6.29
N SER A 16 13.94 -9.81 6.75
CA SER A 16 14.30 -10.93 5.88
C SER A 16 13.07 -11.48 5.15
N MET A 17 11.95 -11.65 5.87
CA MET A 17 10.67 -12.04 5.29
C MET A 17 10.21 -11.03 4.22
N CYS A 18 10.26 -9.72 4.50
CA CYS A 18 9.90 -8.71 3.51
C CYS A 18 10.83 -8.70 2.29
N ARG A 19 12.15 -8.92 2.47
CA ARG A 19 13.09 -9.05 1.33
C ARG A 19 12.70 -10.21 0.42
N MET A 20 12.32 -11.34 1.00
CA MET A 20 11.86 -12.50 0.21
C MET A 20 10.57 -12.20 -0.55
N MET A 21 9.61 -11.53 0.10
CA MET A 21 8.32 -11.20 -0.49
C MET A 21 8.42 -10.12 -1.59
N TRP A 22 9.08 -9.01 -1.31
CA TRP A 22 9.04 -7.78 -2.10
C TRP A 22 10.39 -7.36 -2.68
N GLY A 23 11.48 -8.04 -2.35
CA GLY A 23 12.83 -7.70 -2.83
C GLY A 23 13.55 -6.63 -2.02
N PHE A 24 12.95 -6.11 -0.94
CA PHE A 24 13.58 -5.10 -0.08
C PHE A 24 13.11 -5.25 1.38
N ALA A 25 13.86 -4.66 2.32
CA ALA A 25 13.47 -4.55 3.72
C ALA A 25 12.85 -3.17 3.95
N PRO A 26 11.53 -3.07 4.19
CA PRO A 26 10.88 -1.80 4.37
C PRO A 26 11.43 -1.05 5.58
N ARG A 27 11.73 0.23 5.39
CA ARG A 27 12.18 1.13 6.47
C ARG A 27 11.22 1.17 7.66
N MET A 28 9.95 0.83 7.46
CA MET A 28 8.94 0.80 8.53
C MET A 28 9.11 -0.35 9.53
N ILE A 29 9.77 -1.46 9.18
CA ILE A 29 9.79 -2.68 10.02
C ILE A 29 10.33 -2.41 11.44
N PRO A 30 11.48 -1.72 11.64
CA PRO A 30 11.96 -1.39 12.98
C PRO A 30 10.98 -0.54 13.79
N HIS A 31 10.16 0.29 13.15
CA HIS A 31 9.17 1.14 13.82
C HIS A 31 7.95 0.32 14.26
N VAL A 32 7.51 -0.63 13.43
CA VAL A 32 6.45 -1.58 13.81
C VAL A 32 6.87 -2.41 15.03
N VAL A 33 8.10 -2.94 15.03
CA VAL A 33 8.62 -3.73 16.15
C VAL A 33 8.71 -2.90 17.43
N ARG A 34 9.24 -1.67 17.36
CA ARG A 34 9.32 -0.77 18.52
C ARG A 34 7.95 -0.39 19.07
N ASN A 35 6.98 -0.10 18.19
CA ASN A 35 5.66 0.37 18.59
C ASN A 35 4.76 -0.76 19.14
N LEU A 36 4.80 -1.95 18.53
CA LEU A 36 4.00 -3.10 18.99
C LEU A 36 4.69 -3.90 20.11
N GLY A 37 6.01 -3.89 20.13
CA GLY A 37 6.84 -4.84 20.87
C GLY A 37 7.11 -6.12 20.06
N PRO A 38 8.23 -6.81 20.29
CA PRO A 38 8.74 -7.87 19.41
C PRO A 38 7.81 -9.08 19.26
N GLY A 39 7.24 -9.58 20.36
CA GLY A 39 6.30 -10.70 20.29
C GLY A 39 5.01 -10.32 19.55
N ARG A 40 4.45 -9.14 19.89
CA ARG A 40 3.21 -8.65 19.29
C ARG A 40 3.37 -8.31 17.81
N SER A 41 4.53 -7.82 17.38
CA SER A 41 4.79 -7.60 15.95
C SER A 41 4.76 -8.90 15.17
N VAL A 42 5.39 -9.98 15.67
CA VAL A 42 5.34 -11.29 14.99
C VAL A 42 3.91 -11.79 14.87
N THR A 43 3.13 -11.75 15.96
CA THR A 43 1.72 -12.18 15.93
C THR A 43 0.87 -11.31 15.00
N TRP A 44 1.15 -10.01 14.94
CA TRP A 44 0.44 -9.09 14.06
C TRP A 44 0.73 -9.40 12.58
N PHE A 45 1.98 -9.64 12.21
CA PHE A 45 2.33 -10.05 10.84
C PHE A 45 1.73 -11.41 10.49
N ALA A 46 1.81 -12.40 11.39
CA ALA A 46 1.23 -13.73 11.17
C ALA A 46 -0.30 -13.69 10.98
N ALA A 47 -1.01 -12.78 11.66
CA ALA A 47 -2.46 -12.64 11.53
C ALA A 47 -2.89 -11.87 10.26
N ASN A 48 -2.08 -10.89 9.80
CA ASN A 48 -2.46 -9.98 8.73
C ASN A 48 -1.89 -10.37 7.35
N MET A 49 -0.63 -10.81 7.28
CA MET A 49 0.03 -11.08 5.99
C MET A 49 -0.64 -12.16 5.15
N PRO A 50 -1.06 -13.33 5.70
CA PRO A 50 -1.74 -14.35 4.91
C PRO A 50 -3.06 -13.83 4.32
N ARG A 51 -3.80 -13.01 5.09
CA ARG A 51 -5.07 -12.42 4.64
C ARG A 51 -4.86 -11.35 3.58
N LEU A 52 -3.80 -10.55 3.68
CA LEU A 52 -3.38 -9.61 2.64
C LEU A 52 -3.03 -10.35 1.34
N LEU A 53 -2.22 -11.40 1.42
CA LEU A 53 -1.81 -12.19 0.24
C LEU A 53 -3.02 -12.88 -0.41
N TRP A 54 -3.92 -13.44 0.38
CA TRP A 54 -5.17 -14.00 -0.12
C TRP A 54 -6.06 -12.94 -0.76
N THR A 55 -6.13 -11.74 -0.19
CA THR A 55 -6.88 -10.61 -0.77
C THR A 55 -6.29 -10.22 -2.13
N MET A 56 -4.96 -10.17 -2.25
CA MET A 56 -4.29 -9.93 -3.54
C MET A 56 -4.58 -11.02 -4.57
N GLN A 57 -4.72 -12.29 -4.15
CA GLN A 57 -5.08 -13.39 -5.04
C GLN A 57 -6.54 -13.30 -5.52
N VAL A 58 -7.47 -12.95 -4.63
CA VAL A 58 -8.91 -12.93 -4.94
C VAL A 58 -9.33 -11.64 -5.66
N LEU A 59 -9.01 -10.47 -5.11
CA LEU A 59 -9.39 -9.18 -5.71
C LEU A 59 -8.46 -8.78 -6.86
N GLY A 60 -7.29 -9.41 -6.94
CA GLY A 60 -6.20 -9.01 -7.82
C GLY A 60 -5.32 -7.93 -7.19
N PRO A 61 -4.03 -7.87 -7.60
CA PRO A 61 -3.06 -6.94 -7.02
C PRO A 61 -3.40 -5.49 -7.34
N LEU A 62 -3.93 -5.19 -8.54
CA LEU A 62 -4.32 -3.82 -8.92
C LEU A 62 -5.36 -3.24 -7.97
N ARG A 63 -6.47 -3.95 -7.72
CA ARG A 63 -7.54 -3.49 -6.81
C ARG A 63 -7.07 -3.40 -5.37
N THR A 64 -6.26 -4.37 -4.93
CA THR A 64 -5.72 -4.38 -3.57
C THR A 64 -4.82 -3.17 -3.33
N HIS A 65 -3.93 -2.85 -4.27
CA HIS A 65 -3.05 -1.69 -4.17
C HIS A 65 -3.82 -0.38 -4.30
N LEU A 66 -4.83 -0.30 -5.16
CA LEU A 66 -5.70 0.87 -5.26
C LEU A 66 -6.47 1.14 -3.95
N ALA A 67 -7.01 0.09 -3.33
CA ALA A 67 -7.65 0.22 -2.03
C ALA A 67 -6.65 0.69 -0.96
N ALA A 68 -5.45 0.10 -0.95
CA ALA A 68 -4.41 0.47 -0.01
C ALA A 68 -3.92 1.93 -0.18
N VAL A 69 -3.85 2.41 -1.43
CA VAL A 69 -3.61 3.82 -1.75
C VAL A 69 -4.71 4.70 -1.18
N ALA A 70 -5.98 4.41 -1.46
CA ALA A 70 -7.10 5.22 -0.99
C ALA A 70 -7.16 5.28 0.55
N ILE A 71 -6.95 4.15 1.23
CA ILE A 71 -6.88 4.07 2.70
C ILE A 71 -5.72 4.90 3.23
N SER A 72 -4.53 4.78 2.63
CA SER A 72 -3.34 5.48 3.11
C SER A 72 -3.43 7.00 2.91
N LEU A 73 -4.02 7.45 1.81
CA LEU A 73 -4.30 8.88 1.59
C LEU A 73 -5.33 9.40 2.58
N HIS A 74 -6.41 8.66 2.82
CA HIS A 74 -7.41 9.00 3.83
C HIS A 74 -6.80 9.14 5.23
N ASN A 75 -5.83 8.29 5.56
CA ASN A 75 -5.14 8.29 6.85
C ASN A 75 -3.95 9.26 6.93
N GLY A 76 -3.70 10.08 5.91
CA GLY A 76 -2.59 11.04 5.93
C GLY A 76 -1.19 10.42 5.79
N CYS A 77 -1.07 9.18 5.29
CA CYS A 77 0.19 8.43 5.29
C CYS A 77 0.89 8.42 3.92
N THR A 78 1.83 9.35 3.73
CA THR A 78 2.67 9.46 2.52
C THR A 78 3.49 8.21 2.24
N TYR A 79 4.10 7.59 3.25
CA TYR A 79 4.90 6.37 3.10
C TYR A 79 4.11 5.24 2.43
N CYS A 80 2.94 4.92 3.01
CA CYS A 80 2.12 3.81 2.54
C CYS A 80 1.45 4.16 1.22
N ALA A 81 0.97 5.40 1.06
CA ALA A 81 0.39 5.87 -0.19
C ALA A 81 1.38 5.70 -1.34
N TYR A 82 2.62 6.17 -1.16
CA TYR A 82 3.68 6.00 -2.16
C TYR A 82 3.98 4.53 -2.46
N GLY A 83 4.23 3.70 -1.44
CA GLY A 83 4.62 2.30 -1.65
C GLY A 83 3.55 1.46 -2.37
N HIS A 84 2.27 1.74 -2.12
CA HIS A 84 1.17 1.10 -2.83
C HIS A 84 0.89 1.73 -4.19
N ALA A 85 1.06 3.05 -4.35
CA ALA A 85 0.93 3.72 -5.63
C ALA A 85 2.02 3.26 -6.60
N PHE A 86 3.27 3.14 -6.15
CA PHE A 86 4.36 2.69 -7.00
C PHE A 86 4.16 1.22 -7.43
N ALA A 87 3.66 0.36 -6.54
CA ALA A 87 3.24 -0.99 -6.92
C ALA A 87 2.12 -0.98 -7.98
N LEU A 88 1.12 -0.11 -7.81
CA LEU A 88 0.02 0.06 -8.77
C LEU A 88 0.55 0.48 -10.16
N GLU A 89 1.48 1.43 -10.21
CA GLU A 89 2.08 1.89 -11.47
C GLU A 89 2.85 0.80 -12.20
N LEU A 90 3.69 0.03 -11.47
CA LEU A 90 4.43 -1.08 -12.06
C LEU A 90 3.47 -2.16 -12.59
N ILE A 91 2.43 -2.49 -11.82
CA ILE A 91 1.40 -3.46 -12.26
C ILE A 91 0.71 -2.96 -13.52
N TYR A 92 0.33 -1.68 -13.53
CA TYR A 92 -0.34 -1.08 -14.68
C TYR A 92 0.55 -1.07 -15.92
N LEU A 93 1.83 -0.72 -15.79
CA LEU A 93 2.79 -0.75 -16.90
C LEU A 93 2.98 -2.17 -17.45
N ARG A 94 3.12 -3.17 -16.57
CA ARG A 94 3.22 -4.57 -16.99
C ARG A 94 1.98 -5.02 -17.75
N ASP A 95 0.79 -4.72 -17.24
CA ASP A 95 -0.48 -5.27 -17.76
C ASP A 95 -1.01 -4.49 -18.97
N ARG A 96 -0.72 -3.19 -19.07
CA ARG A 96 -1.26 -2.30 -20.11
C ARG A 96 -0.21 -1.76 -21.07
N GLY A 97 1.07 -2.01 -20.81
CA GLY A 97 2.18 -1.58 -21.67
C GLY A 97 2.41 -0.06 -21.72
N ARG A 98 1.71 0.72 -20.91
CA ARG A 98 1.80 2.20 -20.84
C ARG A 98 1.82 2.68 -19.38
N LEU A 99 2.33 3.89 -19.16
CA LEU A 99 2.38 4.49 -17.82
C LEU A 99 0.97 4.75 -17.25
N PHE A 100 0.86 4.67 -15.93
CA PHE A 100 -0.32 5.15 -15.21
C PHE A 100 -0.38 6.69 -15.31
N PRO A 101 -1.58 7.32 -15.40
CA PRO A 101 -1.67 8.74 -15.71
C PRO A 101 -0.96 9.67 -14.71
N VAL A 102 -0.90 9.28 -13.43
CA VAL A 102 -0.26 10.06 -12.35
C VAL A 102 0.81 9.22 -11.68
N ASP A 103 1.99 9.79 -11.43
CA ASP A 103 3.07 9.09 -10.75
C ASP A 103 2.84 8.96 -9.23
N ALA A 104 3.50 8.00 -8.59
CA ALA A 104 3.34 7.68 -7.18
C ALA A 104 3.72 8.83 -6.25
N ARG A 105 4.68 9.71 -6.62
CA ARG A 105 5.04 10.85 -5.78
C ARG A 105 3.92 11.88 -5.80
N THR A 106 3.43 12.22 -6.99
CA THR A 106 2.29 13.13 -7.15
C THR A 106 1.07 12.60 -6.41
N LEU A 107 0.77 11.31 -6.55
CA LEU A 107 -0.38 10.69 -5.90
C LEU A 107 -0.25 10.66 -4.37
N ALA A 108 0.93 10.33 -3.84
CA ALA A 108 1.21 10.37 -2.39
C ALA A 108 1.13 11.79 -1.80
N GLY A 109 1.30 12.82 -2.63
CA GLY A 109 1.10 14.22 -2.25
C GLY A 109 -0.36 14.62 -1.99
N TRP A 110 -1.34 13.74 -2.20
CA TRP A 110 -2.77 14.04 -2.01
C TRP A 110 -3.29 13.73 -0.59
N HIS A 111 -2.40 13.45 0.36
CA HIS A 111 -2.78 13.03 1.72
C HIS A 111 -3.54 14.10 2.53
N ASP A 112 -3.37 15.39 2.20
CA ASP A 112 -4.06 16.51 2.87
C ASP A 112 -5.37 16.94 2.17
N VAL A 113 -5.78 16.23 1.12
CA VAL A 113 -6.98 16.58 0.35
C VAL A 113 -8.25 16.10 1.07
N PRO A 114 -9.33 16.92 1.16
CA PRO A 114 -10.60 16.48 1.75
C PRO A 114 -11.13 15.20 1.07
N VAL A 115 -11.66 14.24 1.85
CA VAL A 115 -12.06 12.91 1.37
C VAL A 115 -12.97 12.93 0.13
N ARG A 116 -13.92 13.88 0.07
CA ARG A 116 -14.80 14.05 -1.10
C ARG A 116 -14.01 14.42 -2.36
N GLU A 117 -13.06 15.34 -2.23
CA GLU A 117 -12.20 15.76 -3.33
C GLU A 117 -11.19 14.66 -3.69
N LEU A 118 -10.66 13.94 -2.70
CA LEU A 118 -9.80 12.79 -2.90
C LEU A 118 -10.48 11.73 -3.79
N GLY A 119 -11.74 11.39 -3.48
CA GLY A 119 -12.53 10.47 -4.31
C GLY A 119 -12.74 10.99 -5.73
N GLN A 120 -12.99 12.29 -5.92
CA GLN A 120 -13.09 12.88 -7.26
C GLN A 120 -11.77 12.85 -8.03
N ARG A 121 -10.63 13.11 -7.39
CA ARG A 121 -9.30 13.04 -8.03
C ARG A 121 -8.97 11.60 -8.44
N LEU A 122 -9.13 10.64 -7.53
CA LEU A 122 -8.88 9.22 -7.83
C LEU A 122 -9.79 8.70 -8.96
N ARG A 123 -11.08 9.05 -8.98
CA ARG A 123 -11.97 8.65 -10.07
C ARG A 123 -11.55 9.19 -11.43
N ARG A 124 -11.11 10.45 -11.51
CA ARG A 124 -10.61 11.03 -12.77
C ARG A 124 -9.38 10.28 -13.29
N VAL A 125 -8.40 10.02 -12.42
CA VAL A 125 -7.20 9.25 -12.79
C VAL A 125 -7.57 7.85 -13.27
N LEU A 126 -8.49 7.17 -12.59
CA LEU A 126 -8.94 5.84 -13.01
C LEU A 126 -9.69 5.85 -14.35
N GLN A 127 -10.50 6.88 -14.60
CA GLN A 127 -11.18 7.06 -15.88
C GLN A 127 -10.17 7.27 -17.02
N GLU A 128 -9.17 8.14 -16.82
CA GLU A 128 -8.07 8.37 -17.77
C GLU A 128 -7.22 7.09 -17.99
N ALA A 129 -7.06 6.27 -16.95
CA ALA A 129 -6.39 4.99 -17.03
C ALA A 129 -7.23 3.89 -17.71
N GLY A 130 -8.51 4.14 -18.05
CA GLY A 130 -9.43 3.13 -18.58
C GLY A 130 -9.77 2.04 -17.56
N LEU A 131 -9.83 2.42 -16.28
CA LEU A 131 -10.17 1.57 -15.12
C LEU A 131 -11.53 1.98 -14.54
N HIS A 132 -12.55 2.02 -15.41
CA HIS A 132 -13.87 2.51 -15.04
C HIS A 132 -14.52 1.67 -13.93
N ALA A 133 -14.34 0.35 -13.94
CA ALA A 133 -14.89 -0.55 -12.91
C ALA A 133 -14.25 -0.29 -11.54
N GLU A 134 -12.99 0.09 -11.50
CA GLU A 134 -12.23 0.37 -10.28
C GLU A 134 -12.66 1.66 -9.58
N THR A 135 -13.38 2.56 -10.27
CA THR A 135 -13.91 3.78 -9.67
C THR A 135 -14.88 3.49 -8.52
N LEU A 136 -15.73 2.47 -8.66
CA LEU A 136 -16.65 2.02 -7.62
C LEU A 136 -15.89 1.50 -6.39
N TRP A 137 -14.79 0.77 -6.61
CA TRP A 137 -13.97 0.24 -5.52
C TRP A 137 -13.29 1.35 -4.71
N VAL A 138 -12.90 2.46 -5.33
CA VAL A 138 -12.39 3.63 -4.59
C VAL A 138 -13.45 4.22 -3.70
N ASP A 139 -14.64 4.49 -4.24
CA ASP A 139 -15.73 5.10 -3.48
C ASP A 139 -16.13 4.22 -2.29
N ARG A 140 -16.24 2.89 -2.50
CA ARG A 140 -16.51 1.92 -1.44
C ARG A 140 -15.38 1.85 -0.41
N THR A 141 -14.13 1.85 -0.86
CA THR A 141 -12.97 1.83 0.06
C THR A 141 -12.93 3.07 0.95
N LEU A 142 -13.14 4.26 0.39
CA LEU A 142 -13.16 5.51 1.16
C LEU A 142 -14.33 5.54 2.14
N ALA A 143 -15.51 5.05 1.75
CA ALA A 143 -16.66 4.96 2.65
C ALA A 143 -16.42 3.99 3.83
N LEU A 144 -15.75 2.85 3.59
CA LEU A 144 -15.35 1.91 4.63
C LEU A 144 -14.24 2.49 5.53
N ALA A 145 -13.27 3.21 4.96
CA ALA A 145 -12.19 3.84 5.70
C ALA A 145 -12.71 4.95 6.63
N ALA A 146 -13.69 5.72 6.17
CA ALA A 146 -14.35 6.77 6.93
C ALA A 146 -15.46 6.27 7.89
N ASP A 147 -15.62 4.94 8.03
CA ASP A 147 -16.65 4.28 8.85
C ASP A 147 -18.10 4.74 8.55
N LEU A 148 -18.34 5.16 7.30
CA LEU A 148 -19.66 5.63 6.85
C LEU A 148 -20.60 4.47 6.48
N THR A 149 -20.03 3.30 6.20
CA THR A 149 -20.79 2.10 5.80
C THR A 149 -20.14 0.84 6.37
N ARG A 150 -20.94 -0.21 6.53
CA ARG A 150 -20.46 -1.56 6.87
C ARG A 150 -20.25 -2.39 5.60
N PRO A 151 -19.32 -3.38 5.61
CA PRO A 151 -19.13 -4.28 4.48
C PRO A 151 -20.40 -5.11 4.24
N VAL A 152 -20.86 -5.18 2.99
CA VAL A 152 -22.09 -5.90 2.63
C VAL A 152 -21.85 -7.28 2.00
N ASP A 153 -20.63 -7.56 1.55
CA ASP A 153 -20.24 -8.84 0.95
C ASP A 153 -18.82 -9.27 1.37
N VAL A 154 -18.38 -10.40 0.80
CA VAL A 154 -17.07 -11.01 1.11
C VAL A 154 -15.90 -10.17 0.61
N ASP A 155 -16.07 -9.40 -0.47
CA ASP A 155 -15.00 -8.60 -1.05
C ASP A 155 -14.84 -7.30 -0.25
N GLU A 156 -15.93 -6.66 0.14
CA GLU A 156 -15.90 -5.53 1.07
C GLU A 156 -15.39 -5.94 2.45
N ALA A 157 -15.65 -7.16 2.90
CA ALA A 157 -15.06 -7.67 4.14
C ALA A 157 -13.52 -7.76 4.05
N ARG A 158 -12.97 -7.99 2.84
CA ARG A 158 -11.52 -7.93 2.59
C ARG A 158 -11.03 -6.49 2.65
N ILE A 159 -11.72 -5.56 2.01
CA ILE A 159 -11.38 -4.13 2.07
C ILE A 159 -11.44 -3.62 3.51
N ALA A 160 -12.47 -3.97 4.29
CA ALA A 160 -12.57 -3.61 5.69
C ALA A 160 -11.42 -4.20 6.53
N HIS A 161 -10.92 -5.38 6.19
CA HIS A 161 -9.71 -5.92 6.79
C HIS A 161 -8.47 -5.09 6.43
N LEU A 162 -8.31 -4.68 5.17
CA LEU A 162 -7.24 -3.77 4.75
C LEU A 162 -7.32 -2.43 5.49
N VAL A 163 -8.50 -1.85 5.67
CA VAL A 163 -8.72 -0.61 6.44
C VAL A 163 -8.12 -0.75 7.84
N ARG A 164 -8.42 -1.84 8.57
CA ARG A 164 -7.89 -2.06 9.93
C ARG A 164 -6.39 -2.29 9.93
N MET A 165 -5.91 -3.15 9.03
CA MET A 165 -4.49 -3.51 8.94
C MET A 165 -3.64 -2.28 8.58
N LEU A 166 -4.01 -1.60 7.50
CA LEU A 166 -3.30 -0.41 7.02
C LEU A 166 -3.51 0.77 7.95
N GLY A 167 -4.67 0.93 8.59
CA GLY A 167 -4.87 1.98 9.60
C GLY A 167 -3.80 1.91 10.71
N ARG A 168 -3.48 0.69 11.19
CA ARG A 168 -2.40 0.51 12.17
C ARG A 168 -1.02 0.82 11.59
N MET A 169 -0.72 0.35 10.37
CA MET A 169 0.57 0.64 9.72
C MET A 169 0.75 2.13 9.41
N ASN A 170 -0.32 2.78 8.94
CA ASN A 170 -0.36 4.19 8.60
C ASN A 170 -0.09 5.03 9.84
N GLN A 171 -0.79 4.75 10.95
CA GLN A 171 -0.54 5.41 12.22
C GLN A 171 0.93 5.33 12.62
N ILE A 172 1.52 4.13 12.62
CA ILE A 172 2.93 3.93 12.99
C ILE A 172 3.86 4.71 12.05
N ALA A 173 3.61 4.67 10.75
CA ALA A 173 4.44 5.34 9.76
C ALA A 173 4.38 6.87 9.87
N VAL A 174 3.20 7.43 10.13
CA VAL A 174 2.98 8.86 10.36
C VAL A 174 3.67 9.32 11.65
N GLU A 175 3.41 8.63 12.76
CA GLU A 175 4.04 8.94 14.08
C GLU A 175 5.57 8.89 14.02
N ALA A 176 6.12 8.00 13.18
CA ALA A 176 7.56 7.83 13.02
C ALA A 176 8.20 8.68 11.92
N GLY A 177 7.42 9.44 11.13
CA GLY A 177 7.92 10.20 9.99
C GLY A 177 8.68 9.34 8.98
N VAL A 178 8.17 8.15 8.66
CA VAL A 178 8.89 7.22 7.78
C VAL A 178 8.88 7.74 6.35
N GLU A 179 10.07 7.92 5.77
CA GLU A 179 10.22 8.36 4.38
C GLU A 179 9.87 7.26 3.37
N PRO A 180 9.23 7.60 2.24
CA PRO A 180 8.91 6.66 1.17
C PRO A 180 10.09 5.79 0.72
N ASP A 181 9.79 4.53 0.36
CA ASP A 181 10.79 3.51 0.04
C ASP A 181 10.55 2.91 -1.36
N GLU A 182 10.21 1.62 -1.45
CA GLU A 182 9.99 0.89 -2.70
C GLU A 182 8.56 0.35 -2.80
N ALA A 183 8.21 -0.25 -3.95
CA ALA A 183 6.90 -0.83 -4.19
C ALA A 183 6.64 -2.06 -3.30
N GLN A 184 5.53 -2.06 -2.55
CA GLN A 184 5.18 -3.11 -1.57
C GLN A 184 4.50 -4.33 -2.23
N ASN A 185 5.11 -4.88 -3.29
CA ASN A 185 4.56 -5.98 -4.07
C ASN A 185 5.70 -6.82 -4.68
N PRO A 186 5.51 -8.13 -4.93
CA PRO A 186 6.51 -8.95 -5.63
C PRO A 186 7.00 -8.39 -6.97
N ILE A 187 6.18 -7.59 -7.67
CA ILE A 187 6.56 -6.92 -8.91
C ILE A 187 7.78 -6.00 -8.76
N ASN A 188 8.05 -5.50 -7.55
CA ASN A 188 9.24 -4.69 -7.26
C ASN A 188 10.56 -5.42 -7.54
N LYS A 189 10.53 -6.77 -7.58
CA LYS A 189 11.68 -7.60 -7.93
C LYS A 189 12.00 -7.59 -9.43
N ASP A 190 11.09 -7.12 -10.27
CA ASP A 190 11.29 -7.03 -11.71
C ASP A 190 12.14 -5.79 -12.07
N ARG A 191 13.45 -5.99 -12.20
CA ARG A 191 14.40 -4.93 -12.50
C ARG A 191 14.18 -4.33 -13.88
N ALA A 192 13.94 -5.16 -14.89
CA ALA A 192 13.75 -4.70 -16.27
C ALA A 192 12.48 -3.83 -16.39
N LEU A 193 11.42 -4.19 -15.67
CA LEU A 193 10.22 -3.37 -15.60
C LEU A 193 10.48 -2.02 -14.92
N LYS A 194 11.26 -1.98 -13.84
CA LYS A 194 11.62 -0.72 -13.16
C LYS A 194 12.51 0.17 -14.03
N GLU A 195 13.45 -0.42 -14.76
CA GLU A 195 14.30 0.29 -15.73
C GLU A 195 13.44 0.89 -16.85
N ARG A 196 12.57 0.09 -17.48
CA ARG A 196 11.60 0.57 -18.48
C ARG A 196 10.68 1.66 -17.92
N TYR A 197 10.19 1.50 -16.69
CA TYR A 197 9.37 2.51 -16.03
C TYR A 197 10.12 3.83 -15.89
N ALA A 198 11.38 3.80 -15.44
CA ALA A 198 12.22 4.98 -15.28
C ALA A 198 12.49 5.67 -16.62
N GLU A 199 12.80 4.92 -17.68
CA GLU A 199 12.99 5.44 -19.03
C GLU A 199 11.75 6.16 -19.56
N LEU A 200 10.58 5.52 -19.47
CA LEU A 200 9.32 6.11 -19.92
C LEU A 200 8.98 7.39 -19.14
N ARG A 201 9.20 7.40 -17.82
CA ARG A 201 8.95 8.58 -16.97
C ARG A 201 9.94 9.71 -17.24
N ALA A 202 11.18 9.42 -17.60
CA ALA A 202 12.16 10.45 -17.95
C ALA A 202 11.83 11.16 -19.27
N VAL A 203 11.10 10.50 -20.18
CA VAL A 203 10.66 11.09 -21.47
C VAL A 203 9.36 11.89 -21.33
N THR A 204 8.54 11.60 -20.32
CA THR A 204 7.22 12.23 -20.11
C THR A 204 7.19 13.27 -18.99
N GLY A 205 8.29 13.42 -18.23
CA GLY A 205 8.49 14.47 -17.23
C GLY A 205 9.09 15.73 -17.82
#